data_AF-A0A7J7MNX4-F1
#
_entry.id   AF-A0A7J7MNX4-F1
#
_cell.length_a   1.000
_cell.length_b   1.000
_cell.length_c   1.000
_cell.angle_alpha   90.00
_cell.angle_beta   90.00
_cell.angle_gamma   90.00
#
_symmetry.space_group_name_H-M   'P 1'
#
loop_
_entity.id
_entity.type
_entity.pdbx_description
1 polymer ?
#
loop_
_entity_poly.entity_id
_entity_poly.type
_entity_poly.pdbx_seq_one_letter_code
_entity_poly.pdbx_strand_id
1 'polypeptide(L)'
;NHRRYRYNLPLTNEIAVILSRDGSKLSSVRDIIVYLKAEQGLMRISECHPAYLPLHYVLLFPTRQLGWSIHLKHWNVARNTWYSFGKGLTQMEYYCYRLFERPTEYSPILRAGKLFQQFIVYAWASTEQNRLRYVNDNQGDLRSDLYGGLTDIVTDGLQPEQVGQRVILPSSQCKEYV
;
A
#
# COMPACT_ATOMS: atom_id res chain seq x y z
N ASN A 1 -16.98 -18.99 -32.67
CA ASN A 1 -17.28 -18.29 -31.40
C ASN A 1 -17.11 -19.25 -30.23
N HIS A 2 -16.19 -18.96 -29.29
CA HIS A 2 -16.17 -19.36 -27.86
C HIS A 2 -14.73 -19.44 -27.33
N ARG A 3 -14.18 -18.30 -26.85
CA ARG A 3 -13.01 -18.30 -25.97
C ARG A 3 -13.45 -18.78 -24.58
N ARG A 4 -13.04 -19.98 -24.19
CA ARG A 4 -13.15 -20.48 -22.81
C ARG A 4 -12.25 -19.63 -21.92
N TYR A 5 -12.85 -18.91 -20.97
CA TYR A 5 -12.13 -18.22 -19.91
C TYR A 5 -11.39 -19.26 -19.06
N ARG A 6 -10.06 -19.22 -19.10
CA ARG A 6 -9.17 -19.99 -18.24
C ARG A 6 -9.18 -19.40 -16.83
N TYR A 7 -10.12 -19.82 -16.01
CA TYR A 7 -9.97 -19.71 -14.56
C TYR A 7 -9.86 -21.13 -14.02
N ASN A 8 -8.66 -21.51 -13.58
CA ASN A 8 -8.48 -22.77 -12.87
C ASN A 8 -9.29 -22.70 -11.57
N LEU A 9 -10.07 -23.74 -11.27
CA LEU A 9 -10.69 -23.86 -9.95
C LEU A 9 -9.57 -23.87 -8.90
N PRO A 10 -9.67 -23.07 -7.82
CA PRO A 10 -8.64 -23.06 -6.78
C PRO A 10 -8.60 -24.43 -6.11
N LEU A 11 -7.45 -25.12 -6.23
CA LEU A 11 -7.22 -26.46 -5.68
C LEU A 11 -6.89 -26.44 -4.18
N THR A 12 -6.49 -25.28 -3.65
CA THR A 12 -6.07 -25.10 -2.25
C THR A 12 -6.82 -23.94 -1.59
N ASN A 13 -6.87 -23.95 -0.25
CA ASN A 13 -7.48 -22.87 0.55
C ASN A 13 -6.48 -21.77 0.93
N GLU A 14 -5.32 -21.74 0.29
CA GLU A 14 -4.26 -20.77 0.53
C GLU A 14 -4.24 -19.71 -0.56
N ILE A 15 -3.95 -18.47 -0.17
CA ILE A 15 -3.82 -17.34 -1.09
C ILE A 15 -2.36 -16.89 -1.03
N ALA A 16 -1.68 -16.96 -2.17
CA ALA A 16 -0.35 -16.42 -2.36
C ALA A 16 -0.43 -15.18 -3.26
N VAL A 17 0.41 -14.19 -3.00
CA VAL A 17 0.58 -13.03 -3.88
C VAL A 17 1.94 -13.11 -4.54
N ILE A 18 1.93 -13.03 -5.87
CA ILE A 18 3.13 -12.97 -6.70
C ILE A 18 3.32 -11.50 -7.10
N LEU A 19 4.38 -10.89 -6.60
CA LEU A 19 4.78 -9.54 -6.99
C LEU A 19 5.85 -9.66 -8.09
N SER A 20 5.47 -9.47 -9.35
CA SER A 20 6.43 -9.51 -10.47
C SER A 20 7.30 -8.25 -10.44
N ARG A 21 8.59 -8.43 -10.20
CA ARG A 21 9.58 -7.34 -10.16
C ARG A 21 10.30 -7.23 -11.50
N ASP A 22 9.60 -6.72 -12.52
CA ASP A 22 10.29 -6.28 -13.74
C ASP A 22 11.00 -4.97 -13.42
N GLY A 23 12.32 -5.03 -13.27
CA GLY A 23 13.19 -3.91 -12.86
C GLY A 23 13.19 -2.70 -13.79
N SER A 24 12.42 -2.72 -14.89
CA SER A 24 12.36 -1.62 -15.86
C SER A 24 11.16 -0.68 -15.69
N LYS A 25 10.17 -0.97 -14.85
CA LYS A 25 9.07 -0.01 -14.54
C LYS A 25 8.50 -0.24 -13.14
N LEU A 26 8.82 0.65 -12.20
CA LEU A 26 8.07 0.87 -10.93
C LEU A 26 6.63 1.40 -11.16
N SER A 27 6.01 1.12 -12.31
CA SER A 27 4.83 1.87 -12.79
C SER A 27 3.74 0.96 -13.37
N SER A 28 3.31 -0.03 -12.61
CA SER A 28 1.88 -0.38 -12.66
C SER A 28 1.19 0.42 -11.55
N VAL A 29 0.85 1.67 -11.84
CA VAL A 29 0.00 2.47 -10.94
C VAL A 29 -1.32 1.71 -10.81
N ARG A 30 -1.63 1.24 -9.60
CA ARG A 30 -2.93 0.63 -9.31
C ARG A 30 -3.99 1.71 -9.33
N ASP A 31 -4.97 1.54 -10.20
CA ASP A 31 -6.06 2.47 -10.41
C ASP A 31 -7.35 1.73 -10.77
N ILE A 32 -8.47 2.45 -10.64
CA ILE A 32 -9.78 2.01 -11.08
C ILE A 32 -10.29 3.10 -12.02
N ILE A 33 -10.59 2.74 -13.27
CA ILE A 33 -11.22 3.66 -14.22
C ILE A 33 -12.72 3.38 -14.18
N VAL A 34 -13.50 4.39 -13.80
CA VAL A 34 -14.96 4.32 -13.78
C VAL A 34 -15.54 5.19 -14.88
N TYR A 35 -16.61 4.73 -15.50
CA TYR A 35 -17.39 5.53 -16.45
C TYR A 35 -18.58 6.15 -15.73
N LEU A 36 -18.63 7.48 -15.67
CA LEU A 36 -19.70 8.22 -15.02
C LEU A 36 -20.83 8.46 -16.02
N LYS A 37 -21.93 7.71 -15.85
CA LYS A 37 -23.09 7.77 -16.76
C LYS A 37 -23.74 9.17 -16.83
N ALA A 38 -23.65 9.95 -15.75
CA ALA A 38 -24.22 11.31 -15.67
C ALA A 38 -23.36 12.36 -16.40
N GLU A 39 -22.03 12.21 -16.36
CA GLU A 39 -21.07 13.19 -16.88
C GLU A 39 -20.49 12.78 -18.25
N GLN A 40 -20.87 11.60 -18.77
CA GLN A 40 -20.35 11.02 -20.01
C GLN A 40 -18.81 11.00 -20.08
N GLY A 41 -18.15 10.80 -18.93
CA GLY A 41 -16.71 10.92 -18.77
C GLY A 41 -16.09 9.68 -18.11
N LEU A 42 -14.82 9.43 -18.43
CA LEU A 42 -13.97 8.48 -17.73
C LEU A 42 -13.31 9.18 -16.54
N MET A 43 -13.51 8.64 -15.34
CA MET A 43 -12.82 9.09 -14.14
C MET A 43 -11.82 8.04 -13.70
N ARG A 44 -10.56 8.47 -13.51
CA ARG A 44 -9.49 7.62 -13.02
C ARG A 44 -9.33 7.82 -11.51
N ILE A 45 -9.47 6.74 -10.76
CA ILE A 45 -9.37 6.71 -9.30
C ILE A 45 -8.05 6.04 -8.93
N SER A 46 -7.15 6.78 -8.27
CA SER A 46 -5.87 6.25 -7.81
C SER A 46 -6.00 5.43 -6.53
N GLU A 47 -5.02 4.59 -6.22
CA GLU A 47 -4.98 3.79 -4.98
C GLU A 47 -5.11 4.62 -3.68
N CYS A 48 -4.64 5.87 -3.69
CA CYS A 48 -4.70 6.78 -2.53
C CYS A 48 -6.04 7.53 -2.42
N HIS A 49 -6.97 7.30 -3.34
CA HIS A 49 -8.29 7.92 -3.34
C HIS A 49 -9.23 7.19 -2.37
N PRO A 50 -10.04 7.91 -1.56
CA PRO A 50 -10.91 7.28 -0.55
C PRO A 50 -11.94 6.31 -1.15
N ALA A 51 -12.37 6.52 -2.40
CA ALA A 51 -13.29 5.60 -3.07
C ALA A 51 -12.62 4.31 -3.60
N TYR A 52 -11.29 4.23 -3.64
CA TYR A 52 -10.60 3.11 -4.28
C TYR A 52 -10.88 1.78 -3.58
N LEU A 53 -10.68 1.70 -2.26
CA LEU A 53 -10.81 0.45 -1.51
C LEU A 53 -12.26 -0.07 -1.49
N PRO A 54 -13.30 0.77 -1.29
CA PRO A 54 -14.69 0.34 -1.43
C PRO A 54 -15.06 -0.11 -2.85
N LEU A 55 -14.50 0.50 -3.89
CA LEU A 55 -14.73 0.08 -5.28
C LEU A 55 -14.02 -1.24 -5.62
N HIS A 56 -12.85 -1.48 -5.02
CA HIS A 56 -12.13 -2.74 -5.20
C HIS A 56 -12.80 -3.88 -4.42
N TYR A 57 -13.30 -3.62 -3.21
CA TYR A 57 -13.90 -4.61 -2.31
C TYR A 57 -15.35 -4.28 -1.95
N VAL A 58 -16.22 -4.14 -2.95
CA VAL A 58 -17.62 -3.70 -2.77
C VAL A 58 -18.37 -4.48 -1.68
N LEU A 59 -18.17 -5.80 -1.60
CA LEU A 59 -18.82 -6.67 -0.61
C LEU A 59 -18.34 -6.42 0.84
N LEU A 60 -17.13 -5.90 1.02
CA LEU A 60 -16.58 -5.58 2.35
C LEU A 60 -17.03 -4.20 2.86
N PHE A 61 -17.55 -3.35 1.98
CA PHE A 61 -17.95 -1.97 2.28
C PHE A 61 -19.42 -1.70 1.89
N PRO A 62 -20.40 -2.44 2.45
CA PRO A 62 -21.80 -2.29 2.07
C PRO A 62 -22.41 -0.94 2.48
N THR A 63 -21.88 -0.29 3.52
CA THR A 63 -22.46 0.92 4.14
C THR A 63 -21.92 2.24 3.59
N ARG A 64 -21.50 2.29 2.30
CA ARG A 64 -20.97 3.51 1.65
C ARG A 64 -19.75 4.14 2.35
N GLN A 65 -19.07 3.38 3.21
CA GLN A 65 -17.91 3.86 3.93
C GLN A 65 -16.76 4.17 2.97
N LEU A 66 -16.02 5.24 3.26
CA LEU A 66 -14.81 5.59 2.53
C LEU A 66 -13.61 4.74 2.99
N GLY A 67 -12.74 4.47 2.02
CA GLY A 67 -11.44 3.85 2.21
C GLY A 67 -10.41 4.79 2.83
N TRP A 68 -9.16 4.33 2.85
CA TRP A 68 -8.02 5.15 3.25
C TRP A 68 -7.75 6.27 2.24
N SER A 69 -7.26 7.42 2.74
CA SER A 69 -6.74 8.52 1.94
C SER A 69 -5.67 9.27 2.72
N ILE A 70 -4.74 9.91 2.00
CA ILE A 70 -3.67 10.77 2.55
C ILE A 70 -4.18 11.91 3.44
N HIS A 71 -5.44 12.32 3.26
CA HIS A 71 -6.07 13.40 4.03
C HIS A 71 -6.69 12.93 5.35
N LEU A 72 -6.71 11.63 5.63
CA LEU A 72 -7.18 11.12 6.91
C LEU A 72 -6.25 11.54 8.04
N LYS A 73 -6.84 11.95 9.17
CA LYS A 73 -6.14 12.38 10.36
C LYS A 73 -6.51 11.51 11.54
N HIS A 74 -5.63 11.43 12.53
CA HIS A 74 -5.98 10.82 13.81
C HIS A 74 -7.05 11.64 14.53
N TRP A 75 -7.93 10.94 15.24
CA TRP A 75 -8.89 11.54 16.15
C TRP A 75 -8.31 11.61 17.56
N ASN A 76 -8.33 12.79 18.19
CA ASN A 76 -7.92 12.95 19.58
C ASN A 76 -9.14 12.83 20.50
N VAL A 77 -9.23 11.71 21.21
CA VAL A 77 -10.35 11.44 22.15
C VAL A 77 -10.33 12.41 23.33
N ALA A 78 -9.16 12.75 23.86
CA ALA A 78 -9.04 13.62 25.05
C ALA A 78 -9.44 15.07 24.77
N ARG A 79 -9.14 15.58 23.57
CA ARG A 79 -9.46 16.96 23.15
C ARG A 79 -10.71 17.06 22.29
N ASN A 80 -11.37 15.93 21.98
CA ASN A 80 -12.53 15.84 21.09
C ASN A 80 -12.32 16.57 19.75
N THR A 81 -11.11 16.49 19.19
CA THR A 81 -10.69 17.22 17.98
C THR A 81 -9.77 16.37 17.10
N TRP A 82 -9.69 16.69 15.81
CA TRP A 82 -8.69 16.10 14.91
C TRP A 82 -7.30 16.64 15.22
N TYR A 83 -6.26 15.83 15.04
CA TYR A 83 -4.89 16.33 15.17
C TYR A 83 -4.62 17.41 14.10
N SER A 84 -4.21 18.60 14.55
CA SER A 84 -4.06 19.76 13.67
C SER A 84 -2.83 19.69 12.76
N PHE A 85 -1.72 19.09 13.21
CA PHE A 85 -0.44 19.07 12.48
C PHE A 85 0.39 17.81 12.74
N GLY A 86 1.07 17.30 11.71
CA GLY A 86 2.31 16.51 11.84
C GLY A 86 2.27 15.05 11.37
N LYS A 87 1.18 14.30 11.55
CA LYS A 87 1.09 12.91 11.06
C LYS A 87 -0.32 12.62 10.53
N GLY A 88 -0.44 12.53 9.22
CA GLY A 88 -1.60 11.92 8.58
C GLY A 88 -1.68 10.44 8.98
N LEU A 89 -2.90 9.92 9.02
CA LEU A 89 -3.12 8.52 9.37
C LEU A 89 -2.50 7.62 8.30
N THR A 90 -1.54 6.79 8.69
CA THR A 90 -0.84 5.93 7.74
C THR A 90 -1.76 4.85 7.21
N GLN A 91 -1.45 4.33 6.03
CA GLN A 91 -2.23 3.27 5.43
C GLN A 91 -2.23 1.99 6.29
N MET A 92 -1.11 1.71 6.96
CA MET A 92 -0.99 0.59 7.90
C MET A 92 -1.93 0.77 9.11
N GLU A 93 -1.93 1.96 9.73
CA GLU A 93 -2.81 2.24 10.87
C GLU A 93 -4.28 2.14 10.49
N TYR A 94 -4.64 2.55 9.27
CA TYR A 94 -5.99 2.34 8.73
C TYR A 94 -6.37 0.86 8.68
N TYR A 95 -5.51 0.02 8.09
CA TYR A 95 -5.80 -1.40 7.98
C TYR A 95 -5.84 -2.08 9.35
N CYS A 96 -4.90 -1.77 10.25
CA CYS A 96 -4.92 -2.26 11.63
C CYS A 96 -6.23 -1.87 12.34
N TYR A 97 -6.68 -0.62 12.18
CA TYR A 97 -7.96 -0.17 12.74
C TYR A 97 -9.14 -0.96 12.19
N ARG A 98 -9.16 -1.26 10.88
CA ARG A 98 -10.23 -2.03 10.23
C ARG A 98 -10.22 -3.51 10.57
N LEU A 99 -9.03 -4.06 10.87
CA LEU A 99 -8.83 -5.45 11.26
C LEU A 99 -9.03 -5.69 12.77
N PHE A 100 -9.05 -4.62 13.57
CA PHE A 100 -9.31 -4.72 15.00
C PHE A 100 -10.77 -5.09 15.27
N GLU A 101 -10.99 -6.22 15.93
CA GLU A 101 -12.33 -6.66 16.31
C GLU A 101 -12.90 -5.81 17.44
N ARG A 102 -14.15 -5.36 17.25
CA ARG A 102 -14.89 -4.57 18.25
C ARG A 102 -16.19 -5.29 18.56
N PRO A 103 -16.44 -5.67 19.82
CA PRO A 103 -17.67 -6.39 20.17
C PRO A 103 -18.94 -5.54 19.95
N THR A 104 -18.80 -4.22 19.89
CA THR A 104 -19.91 -3.27 19.71
C THR A 104 -20.33 -3.06 18.25
N GLU A 105 -19.53 -3.52 17.28
CA GLU A 105 -19.74 -3.21 15.86
C GLU A 105 -19.69 -4.48 15.01
N TYR A 106 -20.59 -4.58 14.02
CA TYR A 106 -20.53 -5.66 13.05
C TYR A 106 -19.45 -5.36 12.00
N SER A 107 -18.38 -6.15 11.99
CA SER A 107 -17.31 -6.05 11.00
C SER A 107 -17.54 -6.98 9.80
N PRO A 108 -18.00 -6.49 8.64
CA PRO A 108 -18.16 -7.32 7.43
C PRO A 108 -16.81 -7.88 6.94
N ILE A 109 -15.71 -7.14 7.15
CA ILE A 109 -14.35 -7.55 6.76
C ILE A 109 -13.95 -8.87 7.44
N LEU A 110 -14.12 -8.97 8.75
CA LEU A 110 -13.68 -10.14 9.53
C LEU A 110 -14.50 -11.40 9.24
N ARG A 111 -15.70 -11.26 8.66
CA ARG A 111 -16.62 -12.37 8.38
C ARG A 111 -16.62 -12.81 6.91
N ALA A 112 -15.76 -12.22 6.08
CA ALA A 112 -15.77 -12.44 4.64
C ALA A 112 -15.02 -13.71 4.17
N GLY A 113 -14.49 -14.53 5.08
CA GLY A 113 -13.88 -15.82 4.76
C GLY A 113 -12.68 -15.72 3.81
N LYS A 114 -12.75 -16.32 2.62
CA LYS A 114 -11.66 -16.23 1.61
C LYS A 114 -11.38 -14.80 1.16
N LEU A 115 -12.42 -13.97 1.09
CA LEU A 115 -12.25 -12.55 0.73
C LEU A 115 -11.50 -11.77 1.82
N PHE A 116 -11.61 -12.20 3.08
CA PHE A 116 -10.82 -11.64 4.19
C PHE A 116 -9.33 -11.96 4.04
N GLN A 117 -8.98 -13.20 3.67
CA GLN A 117 -7.60 -13.57 3.40
C GLN A 117 -7.02 -12.72 2.26
N GLN A 118 -7.77 -12.54 1.16
CA GLN A 118 -7.36 -11.68 0.06
C GLN A 118 -7.17 -10.23 0.51
N PHE A 119 -8.07 -9.72 1.36
CA PHE A 119 -7.97 -8.38 1.92
C PHE A 119 -6.73 -8.17 2.77
N ILE A 120 -6.35 -9.14 3.62
CA ILE A 120 -5.12 -9.05 4.43
C ILE A 120 -3.89 -8.97 3.54
N VAL A 121 -3.78 -9.86 2.56
CA VAL A 121 -2.61 -9.89 1.67
C VAL A 121 -2.55 -8.60 0.84
N TYR A 122 -3.70 -8.11 0.39
CA TYR A 122 -3.81 -6.81 -0.27
C TYR A 122 -3.37 -5.66 0.64
N ALA A 123 -3.82 -5.61 1.89
CA ALA A 123 -3.49 -4.56 2.85
C ALA A 123 -1.97 -4.49 3.08
N TRP A 124 -1.32 -5.64 3.24
CA TRP A 124 0.14 -5.73 3.36
C TRP A 124 0.84 -5.25 2.09
N ALA A 125 0.50 -5.79 0.92
CA ALA A 125 1.13 -5.43 -0.35
C ALA A 125 0.88 -3.96 -0.74
N SER A 126 -0.27 -3.40 -0.36
CA SER A 126 -0.61 -1.99 -0.57
C SER A 126 0.25 -1.08 0.29
N THR A 127 0.39 -1.42 1.58
CA THR A 127 1.26 -0.70 2.52
C THR A 127 2.72 -0.75 2.08
N GLU A 128 3.21 -1.93 1.71
CA GLU A 128 4.62 -2.10 1.33
C GLU A 128 4.94 -1.37 0.02
N GLN A 129 4.04 -1.41 -0.96
CA GLN A 129 4.17 -0.61 -2.18
C GLN A 129 4.19 0.90 -1.89
N ASN A 130 3.40 1.36 -0.93
CA ASN A 130 3.38 2.77 -0.54
C ASN A 130 4.70 3.18 0.12
N ARG A 131 5.26 2.33 0.98
CA ARG A 131 6.60 2.53 1.57
C ARG A 131 7.71 2.54 0.52
N LEU A 132 7.67 1.62 -0.45
CA LEU A 132 8.63 1.59 -1.55
C LEU A 132 8.54 2.84 -2.43
N ARG A 133 7.31 3.31 -2.71
CA ARG A 133 7.10 4.59 -3.40
C ARG A 133 7.71 5.75 -2.63
N TYR A 134 7.45 5.83 -1.33
CA TYR A 134 8.04 6.85 -0.48
C TYR A 134 9.57 6.84 -0.52
N VAL A 135 10.20 5.67 -0.39
CA VAL A 135 11.67 5.53 -0.48
C VAL A 135 12.20 5.98 -1.84
N ASN A 136 11.53 5.57 -2.93
CA ASN A 136 11.92 5.97 -4.28
C ASN A 136 11.82 7.49 -4.51
N ASP A 137 10.76 8.12 -4.00
CA ASP A 137 10.49 9.54 -4.22
C ASP A 137 11.34 10.43 -3.30
N ASN A 138 11.67 9.96 -2.09
CA ASN A 138 12.49 10.69 -1.09
C ASN A 138 13.95 10.21 -1.09
N GLN A 139 14.39 9.61 -2.19
CA GLN A 139 15.73 9.05 -2.33
C GLN A 139 16.84 10.11 -2.21
N GLY A 140 16.54 11.39 -2.43
CA GLY A 140 17.46 12.51 -2.21
C GLY A 140 17.83 12.69 -0.75
N ASP A 141 16.83 12.75 0.13
CA ASP A 141 17.01 12.94 1.57
C ASP A 141 17.65 11.70 2.22
N LEU A 142 17.24 10.50 1.77
CA LEU A 142 17.87 9.25 2.20
C LEU A 142 19.34 9.13 1.75
N ARG A 143 19.70 9.78 0.64
CA ARG A 143 21.09 9.82 0.16
C ARG A 143 21.94 10.82 0.94
N SER A 144 21.41 11.96 1.42
CA SER A 144 22.18 12.90 2.24
C SER A 144 22.61 12.29 3.58
N ASP A 145 21.75 11.52 4.23
CA ASP A 145 22.07 10.82 5.47
C ASP A 145 23.20 9.80 5.25
N LEU A 146 23.18 9.11 4.11
CA LEU A 146 24.23 8.16 3.73
C LEU A 146 25.52 8.85 3.29
N TYR A 147 25.46 10.04 2.67
CA TYR A 147 26.68 10.79 2.36
C TYR A 147 27.45 11.13 3.63
N GLY A 148 26.77 11.46 4.74
CA GLY A 148 27.41 11.59 6.05
C GLY A 148 28.12 10.32 6.50
N GLY A 149 27.43 9.17 6.43
CA GLY A 149 28.05 7.88 6.80
C GLY A 149 29.12 7.37 5.82
N LEU A 150 29.01 7.69 4.53
CA LEU A 150 30.01 7.35 3.50
C LEU A 150 31.22 8.26 3.59
N THR A 151 31.08 9.53 3.95
CA THR A 151 32.24 10.38 4.25
C THR A 151 33.03 9.80 5.42
N ASP A 152 32.34 9.26 6.44
CA ASP A 152 32.98 8.59 7.58
C ASP A 152 33.73 7.29 7.15
N ILE A 153 33.16 6.52 6.21
CA ILE A 153 33.80 5.29 5.70
C ILE A 153 34.94 5.59 4.69
N VAL A 154 34.82 6.66 3.92
CA VAL A 154 35.88 7.12 2.99
C VAL A 154 37.05 7.72 3.78
N THR A 155 36.80 8.36 4.92
CA THR A 155 37.87 8.70 5.88
C THR A 155 38.57 7.46 6.45
N ASP A 156 37.89 6.31 6.48
CA ASP A 156 38.44 5.00 6.84
C ASP A 156 39.06 4.21 5.65
N GLY A 157 39.08 4.79 4.43
CA GLY A 157 39.97 4.35 3.34
C GLY A 157 39.42 3.35 2.32
N LEU A 158 38.10 3.14 2.20
CA LEU A 158 37.52 2.22 1.21
C LEU A 158 37.10 2.92 -0.10
N GLN A 159 37.39 2.28 -1.25
CA GLN A 159 37.21 2.86 -2.59
C GLN A 159 35.74 2.75 -3.11
N PRO A 160 35.16 3.83 -3.65
CA PRO A 160 33.73 3.91 -4.00
C PRO A 160 33.34 3.32 -5.37
N GLU A 161 34.29 2.88 -6.19
CA GLU A 161 34.05 2.52 -7.61
C GLU A 161 33.43 1.13 -7.82
N GLN A 162 33.32 0.28 -6.79
CA GLN A 162 32.78 -1.09 -6.90
C GLN A 162 31.28 -1.20 -6.60
N VAL A 163 30.59 -0.10 -6.29
CA VAL A 163 29.21 -0.15 -5.78
C VAL A 163 28.20 0.13 -6.90
N GLY A 164 27.45 -0.91 -7.28
CA GLY A 164 26.41 -0.88 -8.32
C GLY A 164 25.21 0.03 -8.04
N GLN A 165 24.19 -0.08 -8.90
CA GLN A 165 23.07 0.86 -9.04
C GLN A 165 22.36 1.22 -7.72
N ARG A 166 22.21 2.53 -7.46
CA ARG A 166 22.11 3.14 -6.13
C ARG A 166 20.68 3.43 -5.66
N VAL A 167 19.80 2.42 -5.59
CA VAL A 167 18.51 2.52 -4.88
C VAL A 167 18.69 1.96 -3.47
N ILE A 168 18.39 2.77 -2.46
CA ILE A 168 18.65 2.44 -1.05
C ILE A 168 17.34 1.92 -0.48
N LEU A 169 17.32 0.65 -0.10
CA LEU A 169 16.20 0.07 0.63
C LEU A 169 16.55 0.01 2.13
N PRO A 170 15.61 0.32 3.03
CA PRO A 170 15.73 0.03 4.45
C PRO A 170 16.14 -1.42 4.73
N SER A 171 16.92 -1.66 5.78
CA SER A 171 17.47 -2.99 6.14
C SER A 171 16.41 -4.09 6.39
N SER A 172 15.19 -3.70 6.79
CA SER A 172 14.05 -4.60 6.95
C SER A 172 13.55 -5.19 5.63
N GLN A 173 13.73 -4.46 4.54
CA GLN A 173 13.36 -4.91 3.20
C GLN A 173 14.44 -5.86 2.65
N CYS A 174 15.74 -5.56 2.81
CA CYS A 174 16.83 -6.38 2.25
C CYS A 174 16.83 -7.86 2.67
N LYS A 175 16.31 -8.24 3.85
CA LYS A 175 16.30 -9.65 4.30
C LYS A 175 15.23 -10.52 3.63
N GLU A 176 14.17 -9.94 3.06
CA GLU A 176 13.16 -10.66 2.29
C GLU A 176 13.55 -10.83 0.80
N TYR A 177 14.69 -10.27 0.38
CA TYR A 177 15.13 -10.22 -1.02
C TYR A 177 16.48 -10.92 -1.30
N VAL A 178 16.95 -11.80 -0.40
CA VAL A 178 18.07 -12.74 -0.65
C VAL A 178 17.52 -14.14 -0.87
#